data_AF-A0A822BGQ0-F1
#
_entry.id   AF-A0A822BGQ0-F1
#
_cell.length_a   1.000
_cell.length_b   1.000
_cell.length_c   1.000
_cell.angle_alpha   90.00
_cell.angle_beta   90.00
_cell.angle_gamma   90.00
#
_symmetry.space_group_name_H-M   'P 1'
#
loop_
_entity.id
_entity.type
_entity.pdbx_description
1 polymer ?
#
loop_
_entity_poly.entity_id
_entity_poly.type
_entity_poly.pdbx_seq_one_letter_code
_entity_poly.pdbx_strand_id
1 'polypeptide(L)'
;FILSVVQNQLRPPKLNNCPDLFVALMYRSWHSDPNERPTLLFIKKVLRLILNTLPKKKQEYAPEKANEIQNQWLNDYNLSEKYLPYEPRYNNEQSINLYEEHLSMMERVMKLHKDISELKQKQAKFDHYQELLYDNEQLQKEIDQLRSSSQS
;
A
#
# COMPACT_ATOMS: atom_id res chain seq x y z
N PHE A 1 -29.66 -9.25 9.70
CA PHE A 1 -28.54 -9.41 10.66
C PHE A 1 -28.50 -8.28 11.70
N ILE A 2 -28.49 -6.99 11.33
CA ILE A 2 -28.47 -5.88 12.32
C ILE A 2 -29.76 -5.85 13.18
N LEU A 3 -30.93 -6.07 12.58
CA LEU A 3 -32.21 -6.07 13.30
C LEU A 3 -32.31 -7.17 14.38
N SER A 4 -31.76 -8.36 14.13
CA SER A 4 -31.79 -9.48 15.09
C SER A 4 -30.84 -9.28 16.27
N VAL A 5 -29.71 -8.59 16.07
CA VAL A 5 -28.76 -8.24 17.16
C VAL A 5 -29.39 -7.24 18.13
N VAL A 6 -30.15 -6.28 17.61
CA VAL A 6 -30.87 -5.28 18.41
C VAL A 6 -32.05 -5.92 19.17
N GLN A 7 -32.82 -6.80 18.52
CA GLN A 7 -33.93 -7.54 19.15
C GLN A 7 -33.48 -8.47 20.28
N ASN A 8 -32.31 -9.10 20.15
CA ASN A 8 -31.76 -10.02 21.17
C ASN A 8 -30.92 -9.32 22.25
N GLN A 9 -30.88 -7.98 22.27
CA GLN A 9 -30.08 -7.16 23.19
C GLN A 9 -28.60 -7.56 23.27
N LEU A 10 -28.06 -8.18 22.23
CA LEU A 10 -26.67 -8.59 22.21
C LEU A 10 -25.78 -7.35 22.14
N ARG A 11 -24.82 -7.25 23.07
CA ARG A 11 -23.84 -6.16 23.13
C ARG A 11 -22.44 -6.75 23.00
N PRO A 12 -21.48 -6.02 22.38
CA PRO A 12 -20.09 -6.44 22.37
C PRO A 12 -19.57 -6.73 23.79
N PRO A 13 -18.70 -7.73 23.96
CA PRO A 13 -18.12 -8.06 25.26
C PRO A 13 -17.34 -6.88 25.84
N LYS A 14 -17.17 -6.87 27.16
CA LYS A 14 -16.43 -5.80 27.86
C LYS A 14 -15.00 -5.72 27.31
N LEU A 15 -14.58 -4.52 26.94
CA LEU A 15 -13.21 -4.25 26.51
C LEU A 15 -12.30 -4.25 27.74
N ASN A 16 -11.27 -5.10 27.73
CA ASN A 16 -10.24 -5.12 28.77
C ASN A 16 -9.31 -3.90 28.60
N ASN A 17 -8.78 -3.38 29.71
CA ASN A 17 -7.87 -2.22 29.75
C ASN A 17 -8.42 -0.92 29.13
N CYS A 18 -9.75 -0.74 29.14
CA CYS A 18 -10.40 0.48 28.68
C CYS A 18 -10.80 1.36 29.88
N PRO A 19 -10.59 2.69 29.85
CA PRO A 19 -11.01 3.57 30.94
C PRO A 19 -12.51 3.48 31.22
N ASP A 20 -12.89 3.36 32.50
CA ASP A 20 -14.30 3.16 32.92
C ASP A 20 -15.24 4.24 32.37
N LEU A 21 -14.77 5.49 32.26
CA LEU A 21 -15.54 6.59 31.70
C LEU A 21 -15.88 6.37 30.21
N PHE A 22 -14.97 5.77 29.45
CA PHE A 22 -15.20 5.43 28.05
C PHE A 22 -16.18 4.25 27.94
N VAL A 23 -16.02 3.23 28.79
CA VAL A 23 -16.93 2.09 28.87
C VAL A 23 -18.35 2.52 29.23
N ALA A 24 -18.51 3.40 30.22
CA ALA A 24 -19.79 3.96 30.62
C ALA A 24 -20.45 4.78 29.49
N LEU A 25 -19.67 5.59 28.76
CA LEU A 25 -20.16 6.34 27.61
C LEU A 25 -20.66 5.40 26.50
N MET A 26 -19.93 4.32 26.21
CA MET A 26 -20.30 3.30 25.22
C MET A 26 -21.62 2.62 25.59
N TYR A 27 -21.76 2.11 26.82
CA TYR A 27 -22.99 1.43 27.25
C TYR A 27 -24.20 2.36 27.27
N ARG A 28 -24.03 3.62 27.73
CA ARG A 28 -25.11 4.62 27.70
C ARG A 28 -25.53 4.97 26.27
N SER A 29 -24.57 5.01 25.34
CA SER A 29 -24.85 5.24 23.92
C SER A 29 -25.58 4.08 23.25
N TRP A 30 -25.50 2.88 23.82
CA TRP A 30 -26.19 1.67 23.39
C TRP A 30 -27.46 1.36 24.18
N HIS A 31 -28.04 2.36 24.85
CA HIS A 31 -29.27 2.17 25.58
C HIS A 31 -30.42 1.74 24.64
N SER A 32 -31.25 0.79 25.08
CA SER A 32 -32.35 0.25 24.28
C SER A 32 -33.40 1.34 23.98
N ASP A 33 -33.73 2.16 24.97
CA ASP A 33 -34.50 3.40 24.79
C ASP A 33 -33.62 4.50 24.14
N PRO A 34 -33.99 5.04 22.97
CA PRO A 34 -33.31 6.17 22.34
C PRO A 34 -33.26 7.44 23.18
N ASN A 35 -34.24 7.68 24.07
CA ASN A 35 -34.30 8.91 24.88
C ASN A 35 -33.26 8.92 26.00
N GLU A 36 -32.85 7.74 26.47
CA GLU A 36 -31.81 7.56 27.48
C GLU A 36 -30.39 7.67 26.90
N ARG A 37 -30.27 7.66 25.56
CA ARG A 37 -28.99 7.83 24.88
C ARG A 37 -28.50 9.27 25.04
N PRO A 38 -27.20 9.47 25.25
CA PRO A 38 -26.64 10.81 25.38
C PRO A 38 -26.74 11.55 24.05
N THR A 39 -26.92 12.87 24.13
CA THR A 39 -26.85 13.73 22.95
C THR A 39 -25.42 13.78 22.41
N LEU A 40 -25.28 14.03 21.11
CA LEU A 40 -23.97 14.18 20.48
C LEU A 40 -23.12 15.29 21.14
N LEU A 41 -23.76 16.35 21.63
CA LEU A 41 -23.10 17.42 22.38
C LEU A 41 -22.50 16.91 23.70
N PHE A 42 -23.23 16.06 24.41
CA PHE A 42 -22.74 15.42 25.63
C PHE A 42 -21.57 14.48 25.32
N ILE A 43 -21.72 13.61 24.30
CA ILE A 43 -20.66 12.70 23.84
C ILE A 43 -19.38 13.48 23.54
N LYS A 44 -19.47 14.57 22.77
CA LYS A 44 -18.33 15.43 22.42
C LYS A 44 -17.63 16.02 23.65
N LYS A 45 -18.39 16.44 24.67
CA LYS A 45 -17.84 16.96 25.93
C LYS A 45 -17.08 15.88 26.69
N VAL A 46 -17.66 14.69 26.84
CA VAL A 46 -17.02 13.56 27.53
C VAL A 46 -15.76 13.11 26.79
N LEU A 47 -15.81 12.98 25.46
CA LEU A 47 -14.63 12.60 24.68
C LEU A 47 -13.49 13.63 24.80
N ARG A 48 -13.79 14.93 24.83
CA ARG A 48 -12.76 15.95 25.10
C ARG A 48 -12.12 15.80 26.47
N LEU A 49 -12.90 15.50 27.50
CA LEU A 49 -12.35 15.25 28.84
C LEU A 49 -11.44 14.03 28.84
N ILE A 50 -11.88 12.92 28.23
CA ILE A 50 -11.07 11.71 28.09
C ILE A 50 -9.75 12.03 27.37
N LEU A 51 -9.80 12.71 26.21
CA LEU A 51 -8.60 13.09 25.46
C LEU A 51 -7.64 13.97 26.26
N ASN A 52 -8.17 14.85 27.12
CA ASN A 52 -7.34 15.69 27.99
C ASN A 52 -6.68 14.91 29.14
N THR A 53 -7.27 13.78 29.56
CA THR A 53 -6.72 12.91 30.62
C THR A 53 -5.71 11.89 30.11
N LEU A 54 -5.73 11.59 28.80
CA LEU A 54 -4.78 10.65 28.22
C LEU A 54 -3.37 11.26 28.18
N PRO A 55 -2.32 10.45 28.41
CA PRO A 55 -0.96 10.94 28.36
C PRO A 55 -0.69 11.53 26.97
N LYS A 56 -0.34 12.82 26.95
CA LYS A 56 0.13 13.51 25.75
C LYS A 56 1.56 13.07 25.45
N LYS A 57 1.78 11.79 25.18
CA LYS A 57 3.03 11.40 24.52
C LYS A 57 2.97 12.07 23.16
N LYS A 58 3.75 13.14 22.97
CA LYS A 58 4.17 13.52 21.63
C LYS A 58 4.88 12.28 21.11
N GLN A 59 4.22 11.57 20.22
CA GLN A 59 4.91 10.61 19.39
C GLN A 59 5.90 11.46 18.61
N GLU A 60 7.19 11.39 18.95
CA GLU A 60 8.24 11.93 18.10
C GLU A 60 8.13 11.17 16.79
N TYR A 61 7.43 11.78 15.85
CA TYR A 61 7.51 11.41 14.46
C TYR A 61 8.97 11.56 14.09
N ALA A 62 9.58 10.48 13.62
CA ALA A 62 10.84 10.52 12.86
C ALA A 62 10.47 10.44 11.38
N PRO A 63 9.95 11.54 10.77
CA PRO A 63 9.43 11.52 9.41
C PRO A 63 10.54 11.41 8.36
N GLU A 64 11.81 11.56 8.76
CA GLU A 64 12.93 11.72 7.83
C GLU A 64 13.19 10.43 7.02
N LYS A 65 13.16 9.25 7.65
CA LYS A 65 13.35 7.97 6.92
C LYS A 65 12.18 7.61 6.01
N ALA A 66 10.94 7.87 6.45
CA ALA A 66 9.75 7.54 5.66
C ALA A 66 9.64 8.43 4.41
N ASN A 67 9.97 9.71 4.55
CA ASN A 67 9.90 10.67 3.45
C ASN A 67 10.99 10.43 2.38
N GLU A 68 12.21 10.05 2.76
CA GLU A 68 13.27 9.75 1.78
C GLU A 68 12.92 8.54 0.90
N ILE A 69 12.47 7.45 1.54
CA ILE A 69 12.06 6.23 0.86
C ILE A 69 10.83 6.51 -0.03
N GLN A 70 9.81 7.18 0.50
CA GLN A 70 8.59 7.50 -0.25
C GLN A 70 8.86 8.38 -1.48
N ASN A 71 9.73 9.39 -1.36
CA ASN A 71 10.09 10.27 -2.48
C ASN A 71 10.92 9.56 -3.55
N GLN A 72 11.81 8.63 -3.16
CA GLN A 72 12.53 7.81 -4.12
C GLN A 72 11.56 6.88 -4.89
N TRP A 73 10.51 6.38 -4.22
CA TRP A 73 9.61 5.37 -4.78
C TRP A 73 8.58 5.95 -5.75
N LEU A 74 8.10 7.17 -5.46
CA LEU A 74 7.19 7.89 -6.33
C LEU A 74 7.87 8.37 -7.62
N ASN A 75 9.11 8.86 -7.52
CA ASN A 75 9.80 9.49 -8.65
C ASN A 75 10.47 8.50 -9.59
N ASP A 76 11.11 7.44 -9.08
CA ASP A 76 11.92 6.55 -9.93
C ASP A 76 11.09 5.47 -10.65
N TYR A 77 9.91 5.13 -10.12
CA TYR A 77 9.16 3.93 -10.56
C TYR A 77 7.69 4.17 -10.91
N ASN A 78 7.19 5.42 -10.79
CA ASN A 78 5.80 5.79 -11.08
C ASN A 78 4.78 4.85 -10.40
N LEU A 79 5.13 4.37 -9.21
CA LEU A 79 4.29 3.49 -8.40
C LEU A 79 3.11 4.31 -7.90
N SER A 80 1.90 3.86 -8.24
CA SER A 80 0.67 4.51 -7.78
C SER A 80 0.67 4.62 -6.25
N GLU A 81 0.37 5.81 -5.74
CA GLU A 81 0.32 6.15 -4.31
C GLU A 81 -0.45 5.10 -3.47
N LYS A 82 -1.43 4.41 -4.08
CA LYS A 82 -2.21 3.35 -3.46
C LYS A 82 -1.41 2.12 -3.01
N TYR A 83 -0.17 1.95 -3.50
CA TYR A 83 0.70 0.83 -3.14
C TYR A 83 1.74 1.19 -2.08
N LEU A 84 1.77 2.43 -1.59
CA LEU A 84 2.69 2.81 -0.52
C LEU A 84 2.30 2.14 0.81
N PRO A 85 3.28 1.80 1.66
CA PRO A 85 3.00 1.25 2.98
C PRO A 85 2.37 2.32 3.88
N TYR A 86 1.28 1.96 4.54
CA TYR A 86 0.72 2.78 5.60
C TYR A 86 1.65 2.80 6.82
N GLU A 87 1.74 3.94 7.49
CA GLU A 87 2.56 4.09 8.68
C GLU A 87 2.18 3.07 9.77
N PRO A 88 3.17 2.42 10.41
CA PRO A 88 2.89 1.43 11.42
C PRO A 88 2.39 2.09 12.70
N ARG A 89 1.47 1.41 13.38
CA ARG A 89 1.14 1.73 14.77
C ARG A 89 2.25 1.20 15.68
N TYR A 90 3.17 2.06 16.09
CA TYR A 90 4.35 1.70 16.89
C TYR A 90 4.04 1.06 18.27
N ASN A 91 2.81 1.19 18.77
CA ASN A 91 2.36 0.51 19.98
C ASN A 91 1.80 -0.89 19.72
N ASN A 92 1.81 -1.37 18.48
CA ASN A 92 1.30 -2.65 18.06
C ASN A 92 2.37 -3.39 17.23
N GLU A 93 2.96 -4.42 17.81
CA GLU A 93 4.01 -5.25 17.21
C GLU A 93 3.57 -5.87 15.87
N GLN A 94 2.32 -6.33 15.75
CA GLN A 94 1.79 -6.86 14.49
C GLN A 94 1.73 -5.79 13.40
N SER A 95 1.43 -4.54 13.77
CA SER A 95 1.40 -3.43 12.82
C SER A 95 2.79 -3.06 12.33
N ILE A 96 3.80 -3.18 13.19
CA ILE A 96 5.20 -2.96 12.82
C ILE A 96 5.66 -4.07 11.87
N ASN A 97 5.40 -5.34 12.22
CA ASN A 97 5.81 -6.48 11.39
C ASN A 97 5.20 -6.45 9.98
N LEU A 98 3.91 -6.11 9.86
CA LEU A 98 3.25 -5.95 8.57
C LEU A 98 3.86 -4.82 7.72
N TYR A 99 4.27 -3.72 8.36
CA TYR A 99 4.91 -2.61 7.68
C TYR A 99 6.30 -3.00 7.15
N GLU A 100 7.13 -3.63 7.99
CA GLU A 100 8.46 -4.11 7.60
C GLU A 100 8.40 -5.16 6.47
N GLU A 101 7.43 -6.08 6.53
CA GLU A 101 7.20 -7.04 5.45
C GLU A 101 6.83 -6.34 4.14
N HIS A 102 5.96 -5.33 4.21
CA HIS A 102 5.55 -4.57 3.04
C HIS A 102 6.72 -3.76 2.44
N LEU A 103 7.60 -3.19 3.27
CA LEU A 103 8.83 -2.55 2.81
C LEU A 103 9.71 -3.53 2.04
N SER A 104 9.93 -4.73 2.58
CA SER A 104 10.73 -5.77 1.91
C SER A 104 10.11 -6.21 0.58
N MET A 105 8.79 -6.35 0.52
CA MET A 105 8.10 -6.65 -0.73
C MET A 105 8.31 -5.56 -1.77
N MET A 106 8.26 -4.29 -1.37
CA MET A 106 8.43 -3.17 -2.29
C MET A 106 9.86 -3.06 -2.83
N GLU A 107 10.89 -3.30 -2.02
CA GLU A 107 12.28 -3.42 -2.50
C GLU A 107 12.43 -4.49 -3.59
N ARG A 108 11.75 -5.64 -3.41
CA ARG A 108 11.74 -6.71 -4.41
C ARG A 108 11.03 -6.27 -5.69
N VAL A 109 9.91 -5.55 -5.58
CA VAL A 109 9.18 -5.00 -6.73
C VAL A 109 10.05 -4.01 -7.49
N MET A 110 10.79 -3.13 -6.81
CA MET A 110 11.72 -2.19 -7.45
C MET A 110 12.79 -2.91 -8.25
N LYS A 111 13.38 -3.96 -7.66
CA LYS A 111 14.38 -4.79 -8.35
C LYS A 111 13.81 -5.45 -9.60
N LEU A 112 12.62 -6.06 -9.49
CA LEU A 112 11.93 -6.67 -10.63
C LEU A 112 11.61 -5.63 -11.73
N HIS A 113 11.20 -4.43 -11.37
CA HIS A 113 10.89 -3.38 -12.34
C HIS A 113 12.13 -2.94 -13.13
N LYS A 114 13.28 -2.85 -12.45
CA LYS A 114 14.57 -2.61 -13.09
C LYS A 114 14.94 -3.76 -14.03
N ASP A 115 14.86 -5.00 -13.54
CA ASP A 115 15.20 -6.19 -14.33
C ASP A 115 14.32 -6.29 -15.60
N ILE A 116 13.01 -6.00 -15.49
CA ILE A 116 12.08 -5.94 -16.63
C ILE A 116 12.50 -4.87 -17.64
N SER A 117 12.89 -3.68 -17.16
CA SER A 117 13.35 -2.60 -18.04
C SER A 117 14.62 -2.98 -18.80
N GLU A 118 15.59 -3.61 -18.11
CA GLU A 118 16.81 -4.12 -18.75
C GLU A 118 16.52 -5.24 -19.76
N LEU A 119 15.61 -6.16 -19.43
CA LEU A 119 15.19 -7.23 -20.33
C LEU A 119 14.51 -6.69 -21.58
N LYS A 120 13.63 -5.69 -21.46
CA LYS A 120 13.00 -5.02 -22.59
C LYS A 120 14.04 -4.39 -23.53
N GLN A 121 15.06 -3.75 -22.97
CA GLN A 121 16.14 -3.18 -23.78
C GLN A 121 16.94 -4.25 -24.52
N LYS A 122 17.26 -5.37 -23.84
CA LYS A 122 17.94 -6.51 -24.48
C LYS A 122 17.09 -7.13 -25.58
N GLN A 123 15.79 -7.25 -25.36
CA GLN A 123 14.85 -7.76 -26.36
C GLN A 123 14.83 -6.87 -27.60
N ALA A 124 14.72 -5.54 -27.44
CA ALA A 124 14.76 -4.61 -28.57
C ALA A 124 16.07 -4.69 -29.38
N LYS A 125 17.22 -4.88 -28.71
CA LYS A 125 18.50 -5.10 -29.40
C LYS A 125 18.54 -6.42 -30.15
N PHE A 126 17.96 -7.47 -29.58
CA PHE A 126 17.87 -8.77 -30.21
C PHE A 126 16.98 -8.72 -31.46
N ASP A 127 15.82 -8.07 -31.37
CA ASP A 127 14.90 -7.90 -32.49
C ASP A 127 15.57 -7.13 -33.64
N HIS A 128 16.32 -6.06 -33.33
CA HIS A 128 17.10 -5.33 -34.33
C HIS A 128 18.19 -6.19 -35.00
N TYR A 129 18.85 -7.08 -34.24
CA TYR A 129 19.85 -7.98 -34.82
C TYR A 129 19.21 -9.03 -35.75
N GLN A 130 18.00 -9.49 -35.43
CA GLN A 130 17.26 -10.40 -36.31
C GLN A 130 16.90 -9.74 -37.65
N GLU A 131 16.50 -8.46 -37.64
CA GLU A 131 16.26 -7.69 -38.87
C GLU A 131 17.53 -7.58 -39.72
N LEU A 132 18.67 -7.24 -39.11
CA LEU A 132 19.95 -7.18 -39.82
C LEU A 132 20.39 -8.52 -40.44
N LEU A 133 20.14 -9.64 -39.74
CA LEU A 133 20.41 -10.96 -40.29
C LEU A 133 19.55 -11.24 -41.52
N TYR A 134 18.25 -10.92 -41.44
CA TYR A 134 17.34 -11.09 -42.56
C TYR A 134 17.76 -10.27 -43.78
N ASP A 135 18.11 -9.00 -43.58
CA ASP A 135 18.57 -8.12 -44.66
C ASP A 135 19.87 -8.62 -45.31
N ASN A 136 20.83 -9.08 -44.50
CA ASN A 136 22.06 -9.67 -45.00
C ASN A 136 21.81 -10.93 -45.86
N GLU A 137 20.87 -11.79 -45.46
CA GLU A 137 20.49 -12.97 -46.26
C GLU A 137 19.87 -12.58 -47.61
N GLN A 138 19.06 -11.51 -47.65
CA GLN A 138 18.49 -11.02 -48.91
C GLN A 138 19.56 -10.44 -49.83
N LEU A 139 20.47 -9.63 -49.29
CA LEU A 139 21.60 -9.08 -50.04
C LEU A 139 22.50 -10.19 -50.61
N GLN A 140 22.75 -11.24 -49.83
CA GLN A 140 23.55 -12.37 -50.30
C GLN A 140 22.90 -13.08 -51.50
N LYS A 141 21.57 -13.28 -51.46
CA LYS A 141 20.82 -13.84 -52.59
C LYS A 141 20.91 -12.97 -53.83
N GLU A 142 20.82 -11.65 -53.68
CA GLU A 142 20.94 -10.69 -54.79
C GLU A 142 22.34 -10.71 -55.41
N ILE A 143 23.39 -10.75 -54.59
CA ILE A 143 24.78 -10.89 -55.05
C ILE A 143 24.95 -12.18 -55.88
N ASP A 144 24.41 -13.30 -55.40
CA ASP A 144 24.53 -14.58 -56.08
C ASP A 144 23.75 -14.62 -57.40
N GLN A 145 22.58 -13.97 -57.46
CA GLN A 145 21.83 -13.77 -58.71
C GLN A 145 22.63 -12.97 -59.73
N LEU A 146 23.17 -11.81 -59.34
CA LEU A 146 23.96 -10.96 -60.24
C LEU A 146 25.21 -11.67 -60.77
N ARG A 147 25.88 -12.48 -59.93
CA ARG A 147 27.02 -13.31 -60.35
C ARG A 147 26.61 -14.35 -61.40
N SER A 148 25.47 -15.00 -61.23
CA SER A 148 24.96 -15.99 -62.20
C SER A 148 24.57 -15.36 -63.53
N SER A 149 23.98 -14.17 -63.54
CA SER A 149 23.59 -13.43 -64.75
C SER A 149 24.78 -12.85 -65.51
N SER A 150 25.91 -12.62 -64.83
CA SER A 150 27.13 -12.08 -65.44
C SER A 150 28.01 -13.16 -66.10
N GLN A 151 27.74 -14.44 -65.82
CA GLN A 151 28.47 -15.59 -66.40
C GLN A 151 27.72 -16.27 -67.56
N SER A 152 26.49 -15.83 -67.87
CA SER A 152 25.69 -16.27 -69.02
C SER A 152 25.77 -15.27 -70.16
#